data_AF-A0A8T0U0L3-F1
#
_entry.id   AF-A0A8T0U0L3-F1
#
_cell.length_a   1.000
_cell.length_b   1.000
_cell.length_c   1.000
_cell.angle_alpha   90.00
_cell.angle_beta   90.00
_cell.angle_gamma   90.00
#
_symmetry.space_group_name_H-M   'P 1'
#
loop_
_entity.id
_entity.type
_entity.pdbx_description
1 polymer ?
#
loop_
_entity_poly.entity_id
_entity_poly.type
_entity_poly.pdbx_seq_one_letter_code
_entity_poly.pdbx_strand_id
1 'polypeptide(L)'
;MPRATVTLCYSNPKFGPAQHWPTGCYSGVATGRFSNGRLVTDFISEGFGLPSSVPAYLDAASCTIDQLAMGVSFASGGTGLDDLTADTFQLEYFREYKERLTVAKGVSEADEIIAGALYYFSIGNNDIGVNYFLLPQRRAQFSPPEYAAFLVGIAGAAVREVYHLGGRKIQLTGILPVGCVPAMRTVNLHRPGECMEDFNQFALLFNAELRETANKLNGELSEAHVVYSDMYSLVSTIIANPLKYVKLILFSQRGFFLVSKSF
;
A
#
# COMPACT_ATOMS: atom_id res chain seq x y z
N MET A 1 -19.23 8.17 -0.26
CA MET A 1 -18.50 6.97 0.23
C MET A 1 -17.96 6.18 -0.96
N PRO A 2 -16.87 5.42 -0.82
CA PRO A 2 -16.38 4.51 -1.86
C PRO A 2 -17.39 3.38 -2.15
N ARG A 3 -17.44 2.92 -3.41
CA ARG A 3 -18.27 1.76 -3.84
C ARG A 3 -17.45 0.48 -4.06
N ALA A 4 -16.13 0.61 -4.08
CA ALA A 4 -15.17 -0.48 -4.18
C ALA A 4 -13.83 -0.05 -3.56
N THR A 5 -12.98 -1.01 -3.20
CA THR A 5 -11.60 -0.75 -2.78
C THR A 5 -10.64 -1.32 -3.82
N VAL A 6 -9.86 -0.45 -4.47
CA VAL A 6 -8.81 -0.84 -5.40
C VAL A 6 -7.47 -0.59 -4.74
N THR A 7 -6.64 -1.62 -4.60
CA THR A 7 -5.30 -1.50 -4.03
C THR A 7 -4.25 -1.61 -5.12
N LEU A 8 -3.38 -0.61 -5.22
CA LEU A 8 -2.24 -0.58 -6.14
C LEU A 8 -0.94 -0.51 -5.33
N CYS A 9 -0.09 -1.52 -5.44
CA CYS A 9 1.30 -1.48 -4.95
C CYS A 9 2.23 -1.95 -6.08
N TYR A 10 3.19 -1.11 -6.49
CA TYR A 10 4.05 -1.30 -7.68
C TYR A 10 5.16 -2.32 -7.46
N SER A 11 5.38 -3.27 -8.41
CA SER A 11 6.12 -4.59 -8.46
C SER A 11 7.58 -4.71 -8.02
N ASN A 12 8.09 -5.94 -7.82
CA ASN A 12 9.45 -6.45 -8.10
C ASN A 12 9.35 -7.94 -8.42
N PRO A 13 9.77 -8.42 -9.60
CA PRO A 13 9.79 -9.86 -9.89
C PRO A 13 10.88 -10.65 -9.13
N LYS A 14 11.81 -9.99 -8.42
CA LYS A 14 12.96 -10.66 -7.77
C LYS A 14 12.64 -11.35 -6.44
N PHE A 15 11.53 -11.01 -5.78
CA PHE A 15 11.06 -11.74 -4.60
C PHE A 15 9.98 -12.72 -5.05
N GLY A 16 10.29 -14.02 -4.99
CA GLY A 16 9.36 -15.08 -5.37
C GLY A 16 8.04 -15.01 -4.59
N PRO A 17 7.00 -15.73 -5.05
CA PRO A 17 5.70 -15.72 -4.40
C PRO A 17 5.81 -16.07 -2.91
N ALA A 18 5.00 -15.40 -2.08
CA ALA A 18 4.91 -15.58 -0.62
C ALA A 18 4.64 -17.03 -0.16
N GLN A 19 4.39 -17.95 -1.10
CA GLN A 19 4.20 -19.38 -0.87
C GLN A 19 5.35 -20.06 -0.08
N HIS A 20 6.54 -19.45 -0.03
CA HIS A 20 7.73 -20.03 0.59
C HIS A 20 8.15 -19.41 1.94
N TRP A 21 7.49 -18.34 2.40
CA TRP A 21 7.69 -17.81 3.77
C TRP A 21 6.53 -18.30 4.66
N PRO A 22 6.70 -18.37 6.00
CA PRO A 22 5.62 -18.67 6.92
C PRO A 22 4.70 -17.45 7.06
N THR A 23 4.10 -17.03 5.94
CA THR A 23 3.15 -15.94 5.84
C THR A 23 1.75 -16.49 6.03
N GLY A 24 1.36 -16.52 7.30
CA GLY A 24 0.05 -16.08 7.74
C GLY A 24 -1.18 -16.93 7.45
N CYS A 25 -1.60 -17.64 8.49
CA CYS A 25 -2.76 -18.50 8.50
C CYS A 25 -4.04 -17.72 8.84
N TYR A 26 -5.01 -17.65 7.91
CA TYR A 26 -6.41 -17.45 8.32
C TYR A 26 -6.94 -18.80 8.77
N SER A 27 -7.40 -18.95 10.01
CA SER A 27 -7.95 -20.21 10.53
C SER A 27 -7.03 -21.44 10.38
N GLY A 28 -5.70 -21.26 10.25
CA GLY A 28 -4.73 -22.34 10.00
C GLY A 28 -4.30 -22.52 8.54
N VAL A 29 -4.91 -21.81 7.58
CA VAL A 29 -4.62 -21.93 6.14
C VAL A 29 -3.81 -20.74 5.64
N ALA A 30 -2.65 -21.01 5.06
CA ALA A 30 -1.80 -19.98 4.46
C ALA A 30 -2.54 -19.30 3.29
N THR A 31 -2.68 -17.98 3.36
CA THR A 31 -3.39 -17.20 2.33
C THR A 31 -2.47 -16.58 1.28
N GLY A 32 -1.15 -16.72 1.43
CA GLY A 32 -0.15 -16.03 0.61
C GLY A 32 -0.01 -14.53 0.91
N ARG A 33 -0.71 -13.99 1.92
CA ARG A 33 -0.59 -12.59 2.36
C ARG A 33 0.56 -12.43 3.34
N PHE A 34 1.35 -11.36 3.22
CA PHE A 34 2.45 -10.99 4.15
C PHE A 34 1.96 -10.46 5.51
N SER A 35 1.04 -11.19 6.15
CA SER A 35 0.48 -10.90 7.48
C SER A 35 -0.15 -12.17 8.02
N ASN A 36 -0.27 -12.32 9.35
CA ASN A 36 -0.98 -13.44 9.98
C ASN A 36 -2.51 -13.35 9.92
N GLY A 37 -3.04 -12.50 9.06
CA GLY A 37 -4.46 -12.27 8.89
C GLY A 37 -4.72 -11.22 7.82
N ARG A 38 -5.73 -10.40 8.06
CA ARG A 38 -6.15 -9.34 7.13
C ARG A 38 -5.09 -8.25 7.01
N LEU A 39 -5.01 -7.67 5.83
CA LEU A 39 -4.22 -6.50 5.52
C LEU A 39 -5.00 -5.22 5.87
N VAL A 40 -4.28 -4.09 5.98
CA VAL A 40 -4.89 -2.77 6.24
C VAL A 40 -6.02 -2.46 5.25
N THR A 41 -5.84 -2.81 3.98
CA THR A 41 -6.83 -2.58 2.92
C THR A 41 -8.11 -3.39 3.11
N ASP A 42 -8.03 -4.57 3.73
CA ASP A 42 -9.21 -5.35 4.08
C ASP A 42 -10.03 -4.66 5.17
N PHE A 43 -9.37 -4.07 6.18
CA PHE A 43 -10.03 -3.30 7.23
C PHE A 43 -10.63 -1.99 6.71
N ILE A 44 -9.95 -1.34 5.76
CA ILE A 44 -10.49 -0.17 5.06
C ILE A 44 -11.75 -0.54 4.28
N SER A 45 -11.72 -1.64 3.53
CA SER A 45 -12.87 -2.15 2.78
C SER A 45 -14.08 -2.37 3.70
N GLU A 46 -13.90 -3.12 4.79
CA GLU A 46 -14.97 -3.35 5.78
C GLU A 46 -15.47 -2.04 6.43
N GLY A 47 -14.56 -1.12 6.74
CA GLY A 47 -14.93 0.19 7.30
C GLY A 47 -15.84 1.03 6.39
N PHE A 48 -15.82 0.77 5.09
CA PHE A 48 -16.73 1.38 4.10
C PHE A 48 -17.98 0.54 3.82
N GLY A 49 -18.21 -0.55 4.56
CA GLY A 49 -19.33 -1.47 4.34
C GLY A 49 -19.16 -2.38 3.13
N LEU A 50 -17.93 -2.50 2.60
CA LEU A 50 -17.56 -3.42 1.53
C LEU A 50 -17.11 -4.77 2.12
N PRO A 51 -16.89 -5.82 1.30
CA PRO A 51 -16.44 -7.12 1.79
C PRO A 51 -15.19 -7.01 2.68
N SER A 52 -15.11 -7.87 3.70
CA SER A 52 -14.02 -7.89 4.67
C SER A 52 -12.69 -8.43 4.13
N SER A 53 -12.60 -8.69 2.82
CA SER A 53 -11.39 -9.17 2.15
C SER A 53 -11.33 -8.56 0.76
N VAL A 54 -10.17 -8.00 0.41
CA VAL A 54 -9.87 -7.47 -0.93
C VAL A 54 -9.08 -8.52 -1.69
N PRO A 55 -9.67 -9.24 -2.66
CA PRO A 55 -9.00 -10.33 -3.39
C PRO A 55 -7.83 -9.85 -4.24
N ALA A 56 -6.85 -10.73 -4.47
CA ALA A 56 -5.74 -10.47 -5.38
C ALA A 56 -6.19 -10.69 -6.83
N TYR A 57 -5.84 -9.77 -7.74
CA TYR A 57 -6.27 -9.83 -9.14
C TYR A 57 -5.82 -11.11 -9.86
N LEU A 58 -4.59 -11.54 -9.60
CA LEU A 58 -3.98 -12.72 -10.22
C LEU A 58 -4.43 -14.05 -9.62
N ASP A 59 -5.23 -14.03 -8.55
CA ASP A 59 -5.87 -15.24 -8.01
C ASP A 59 -7.14 -15.58 -8.82
N ALA A 60 -6.95 -15.80 -10.13
CA ALA A 60 -8.02 -15.95 -11.10
C ALA A 60 -8.88 -17.21 -10.90
N ALA A 61 -8.37 -18.20 -10.16
CA ALA A 61 -9.09 -19.43 -9.86
C ALA A 61 -10.16 -19.24 -8.76
N SER A 62 -10.09 -18.16 -7.98
CA SER A 62 -10.91 -17.99 -6.77
C SER A 62 -11.92 -16.83 -6.84
N CYS A 63 -11.83 -15.94 -7.84
CA CYS A 63 -12.59 -14.68 -7.85
C CYS A 63 -13.36 -14.43 -9.15
N THR A 64 -14.68 -14.20 -9.04
CA THR A 64 -15.53 -13.74 -10.14
C THR A 64 -15.37 -12.24 -10.38
N ILE A 65 -15.75 -11.76 -11.57
CA ILE A 65 -15.72 -10.32 -11.88
C ILE A 65 -16.62 -9.49 -10.95
N ASP A 66 -17.73 -10.05 -10.47
CA ASP A 66 -18.59 -9.39 -9.48
C ASP A 66 -17.91 -9.24 -8.12
N GLN A 67 -17.12 -10.22 -7.70
CA GLN A 67 -16.31 -10.12 -6.48
C GLN A 67 -15.22 -9.07 -6.65
N LEU A 68 -14.52 -9.07 -7.80
CA LEU A 68 -13.49 -8.07 -8.11
C LEU A 68 -14.07 -6.64 -8.26
N ALA A 69 -15.35 -6.50 -8.63
CA ALA A 69 -16.04 -5.21 -8.69
C ALA A 69 -16.26 -4.58 -7.32
N MET A 70 -16.34 -5.39 -6.25
CA MET A 70 -16.47 -4.91 -4.87
C MET A 70 -15.12 -4.54 -4.24
N GLY A 71 -14.03 -5.13 -4.74
CA GLY A 71 -12.68 -4.76 -4.39
C GLY A 71 -11.65 -5.66 -5.07
N VAL A 72 -10.47 -5.11 -5.36
CA VAL A 72 -9.39 -5.83 -6.03
C VAL A 72 -8.03 -5.27 -5.60
N SER A 73 -7.05 -6.17 -5.46
CA SER A 73 -5.67 -5.84 -5.15
C SER A 73 -4.75 -6.27 -6.29
N PHE A 74 -4.02 -5.31 -6.84
CA PHE A 74 -2.91 -5.55 -7.77
C PHE A 74 -1.56 -5.58 -7.03
N ALA A 75 -1.57 -5.36 -5.72
CA ALA A 75 -0.37 -5.36 -4.89
C ALA A 75 0.34 -6.72 -4.91
N SER A 76 1.67 -6.68 -4.92
CA SER A 76 2.54 -7.84 -4.68
C SER A 76 3.52 -7.52 -3.55
N GLY A 77 4.19 -8.54 -3.02
CA GLY A 77 5.23 -8.38 -2.00
C GLY A 77 6.62 -8.15 -2.59
N GLY A 78 7.48 -7.41 -1.86
CA GLY A 78 8.85 -7.12 -2.28
C GLY A 78 9.00 -5.98 -3.30
N THR A 79 7.92 -5.24 -3.52
CA THR A 79 7.75 -4.39 -4.68
C THR A 79 8.15 -2.92 -4.44
N GLY A 80 8.69 -2.23 -5.46
CA GLY A 80 9.09 -0.81 -5.42
C GLY A 80 8.58 0.00 -6.62
N LEU A 81 8.78 1.32 -6.60
CA LEU A 81 8.43 2.23 -7.71
C LEU A 81 9.49 2.25 -8.80
N ASP A 82 10.74 1.98 -8.43
CA ASP A 82 11.89 2.09 -9.30
C ASP A 82 12.05 0.85 -10.20
N ASP A 83 12.25 1.03 -11.50
CA ASP A 83 12.38 -0.07 -12.47
C ASP A 83 13.51 -1.09 -12.18
N LEU A 84 14.62 -0.70 -11.51
CA LEU A 84 15.63 -1.66 -11.04
C LEU A 84 15.09 -2.64 -9.99
N THR A 85 13.93 -2.29 -9.47
CA THR A 85 13.20 -2.88 -8.37
C THR A 85 11.83 -3.35 -8.82
N ALA A 86 11.40 -3.21 -10.09
CA ALA A 86 10.01 -3.43 -10.50
C ALA A 86 9.81 -3.50 -12.02
N ASP A 87 9.21 -4.56 -12.56
CA ASP A 87 8.43 -4.41 -13.81
C ASP A 87 7.03 -3.94 -13.41
N THR A 88 6.64 -2.70 -13.71
CA THR A 88 5.39 -2.08 -13.24
C THR A 88 4.12 -2.64 -13.92
N PHE A 89 3.81 -3.92 -13.71
CA PHE A 89 2.65 -4.60 -14.26
C PHE A 89 1.31 -4.20 -13.60
N GLN A 90 1.29 -3.52 -12.45
CA GLN A 90 0.03 -3.23 -11.75
C GLN A 90 -0.89 -2.27 -12.49
N LEU A 91 -0.32 -1.27 -13.17
CA LEU A 91 -1.13 -0.39 -14.02
C LEU A 91 -1.63 -1.14 -15.25
N GLU A 92 -0.86 -2.09 -15.78
CA GLU A 92 -1.29 -2.94 -16.88
C GLU A 92 -2.43 -3.87 -16.45
N TYR A 93 -2.31 -4.54 -15.30
CA TYR A 93 -3.40 -5.34 -14.72
C TYR A 93 -4.62 -4.50 -14.38
N PHE A 94 -4.44 -3.24 -13.97
CA PHE A 94 -5.57 -2.34 -13.77
C PHE A 94 -6.28 -1.97 -15.08
N ARG A 95 -5.54 -1.75 -16.17
CA ARG A 95 -6.11 -1.54 -17.51
C ARG A 95 -6.88 -2.78 -17.97
N GLU A 96 -6.27 -3.96 -17.86
CA GLU A 96 -6.90 -5.24 -18.18
C GLU A 96 -8.16 -5.48 -17.34
N TYR A 97 -8.11 -5.20 -16.04
CA TYR A 97 -9.27 -5.27 -15.15
C TYR A 97 -10.40 -4.35 -15.59
N LYS A 98 -10.10 -3.10 -15.97
CA LYS A 98 -11.11 -2.17 -16.49
C LYS A 98 -11.77 -2.72 -17.76
N GLU A 99 -11.00 -3.30 -18.67
CA GLU A 99 -11.53 -3.94 -19.88
C GLU A 99 -12.45 -5.12 -19.52
N ARG A 100 -12.02 -5.99 -18.60
CA ARG A 100 -12.84 -7.12 -18.12
C ARG A 100 -14.14 -6.67 -17.45
N LEU A 101 -14.10 -5.62 -16.64
CA LEU A 101 -15.31 -5.01 -16.06
C LEU A 101 -16.25 -4.52 -17.16
N THR A 102 -15.69 -3.81 -18.15
CA THR A 102 -16.46 -3.23 -19.26
C THR A 102 -17.17 -4.31 -20.07
N VAL A 103 -16.47 -5.42 -20.37
CA VAL A 103 -17.05 -6.57 -21.08
C VAL A 103 -18.16 -7.25 -20.26
N ALA A 104 -17.96 -7.41 -18.95
CA ALA A 104 -18.90 -8.14 -18.11
C ALA A 104 -20.14 -7.35 -17.68
N LYS A 105 -19.99 -6.04 -17.46
CA LYS A 105 -21.01 -5.16 -16.84
C LYS A 105 -21.50 -4.04 -17.77
N GLY A 106 -20.83 -3.84 -18.89
CA GLY A 106 -21.07 -2.71 -19.78
C GLY A 106 -20.33 -1.45 -19.34
N VAL A 107 -20.19 -0.52 -20.28
CA VAL A 107 -19.38 0.71 -20.12
C VAL A 107 -19.86 1.56 -18.94
N SER A 108 -21.17 1.82 -18.84
CA SER A 108 -21.72 2.70 -17.81
C SER A 108 -21.47 2.17 -16.40
N GLU A 109 -21.75 0.90 -16.13
CA GLU A 109 -21.55 0.31 -14.81
C GLU A 109 -20.05 0.21 -14.47
N ALA A 110 -19.21 -0.16 -15.44
CA ALA A 110 -17.77 -0.21 -15.25
C ALA A 110 -17.18 1.15 -14.88
N ASP A 111 -17.55 2.22 -15.59
CA ASP A 111 -17.08 3.57 -15.29
C ASP A 111 -17.60 4.07 -13.94
N GLU A 112 -18.83 3.72 -13.54
CA GLU A 112 -19.35 4.01 -12.19
C GLU A 112 -18.55 3.31 -11.08
N ILE A 113 -18.19 2.04 -11.28
CA ILE A 113 -17.36 1.28 -10.33
C ILE A 113 -15.99 1.95 -10.20
N ILE A 114 -15.33 2.24 -11.33
CA ILE A 114 -14.00 2.83 -11.40
C ILE A 114 -13.97 4.23 -10.76
N ALA A 115 -14.90 5.12 -11.12
CA ALA A 115 -15.00 6.45 -10.50
C ALA A 115 -15.41 6.36 -9.01
N GLY A 116 -16.19 5.34 -8.66
CA GLY A 116 -16.68 5.10 -7.31
C GLY A 116 -15.64 4.53 -6.34
N ALA A 117 -14.58 3.90 -6.84
CA ALA A 117 -13.57 3.19 -6.06
C ALA A 117 -12.63 4.13 -5.28
N LEU A 118 -12.09 3.61 -4.17
CA LEU A 118 -10.92 4.17 -3.49
C LEU A 118 -9.66 3.47 -3.97
N TYR A 119 -8.70 4.22 -4.49
CA TYR A 119 -7.40 3.74 -4.93
C TYR A 119 -6.36 3.93 -3.83
N TYR A 120 -5.93 2.82 -3.22
CA TYR A 120 -4.97 2.81 -2.13
C TYR A 120 -3.56 2.52 -2.65
N PHE A 121 -2.68 3.51 -2.58
CA PHE A 121 -1.28 3.41 -2.96
C PHE A 121 -0.41 3.22 -1.71
N SER A 122 0.32 2.11 -1.65
CA SER A 122 1.35 1.86 -0.63
C SER A 122 2.67 1.51 -1.31
N ILE A 123 3.56 2.49 -1.37
CA ILE A 123 4.72 2.51 -2.26
C ILE A 123 5.96 3.05 -1.52
N GLY A 124 7.17 2.81 -2.02
CA GLY A 124 8.39 3.43 -1.51
C GLY A 124 9.11 2.70 -0.37
N ASN A 125 8.41 1.86 0.42
CA ASN A 125 9.02 1.19 1.58
C ASN A 125 10.22 0.30 1.20
N ASN A 126 10.12 -0.47 0.11
CA ASN A 126 11.22 -1.30 -0.37
C ASN A 126 12.27 -0.48 -1.13
N ASP A 127 11.86 0.56 -1.86
CA ASP A 127 12.76 1.48 -2.57
C ASP A 127 13.77 2.10 -1.60
N ILE A 128 13.30 2.61 -0.47
CA ILE A 128 14.18 3.14 0.58
C ILE A 128 14.83 1.98 1.34
N GLY A 129 14.04 1.15 2.02
CA GLY A 129 14.55 0.19 3.00
C GLY A 129 15.46 -0.90 2.42
N VAL A 130 15.31 -1.26 1.15
CA VAL A 130 16.10 -2.31 0.49
C VAL A 130 16.95 -1.74 -0.63
N ASN A 131 16.36 -1.07 -1.61
CA ASN A 131 17.05 -0.78 -2.87
C ASN A 131 18.04 0.38 -2.76
N TYR A 132 17.69 1.39 -1.98
CA TYR A 132 18.62 2.46 -1.65
C TYR A 132 19.59 2.00 -0.60
N PHE A 133 19.11 1.45 0.52
CA PHE A 133 20.00 1.23 1.66
C PHE A 133 20.79 -0.08 1.67
N LEU A 134 20.25 -1.19 1.18
CA LEU A 134 20.93 -2.49 1.22
C LEU A 134 21.67 -2.82 -0.08
N LEU A 135 21.32 -2.16 -1.19
CA LEU A 135 21.94 -2.37 -2.49
C LEU A 135 22.75 -1.13 -2.90
N PRO A 136 23.99 -1.27 -3.41
CA PRO A 136 24.88 -0.13 -3.67
C PRO A 136 24.47 0.72 -4.88
N GLN A 137 23.68 0.16 -5.81
CA GLN A 137 23.47 0.75 -7.13
C GLN A 137 22.78 2.11 -7.07
N ARG A 138 21.70 2.26 -6.31
CA ARG A 138 20.94 3.52 -6.26
C ARG A 138 21.62 4.60 -5.43
N ARG A 139 22.27 4.25 -4.32
CA ARG A 139 23.13 5.17 -3.57
C ARG A 139 24.32 5.70 -4.37
N ALA A 140 24.83 4.92 -5.32
CA ALA A 140 25.91 5.36 -6.20
C ALA A 140 25.45 6.35 -7.29
N GLN A 141 24.14 6.41 -7.56
CA GLN A 141 23.55 7.22 -8.63
C GLN A 141 22.81 8.46 -8.12
N PHE A 142 22.25 8.39 -6.92
CA PHE A 142 21.40 9.43 -6.35
C PHE A 142 21.76 9.72 -4.90
N SER A 143 21.78 11.00 -4.55
CA SER A 143 21.61 11.44 -3.16
C SER A 143 20.18 11.14 -2.67
N PRO A 144 19.93 11.11 -1.34
CA PRO A 144 18.59 10.84 -0.82
C PRO A 144 17.50 11.79 -1.36
N PRO A 145 17.70 13.13 -1.44
CA PRO A 145 16.70 14.02 -2.01
C PRO A 145 16.42 13.77 -3.49
N GLU A 146 17.46 13.49 -4.30
CA GLU A 146 17.27 13.21 -5.73
C GLU A 146 16.49 11.91 -5.94
N TYR A 147 16.77 10.89 -5.14
CA TYR A 147 16.04 9.63 -5.23
C TYR A 147 14.60 9.76 -4.71
N ALA A 148 14.36 10.56 -3.67
CA ALA A 148 13.01 10.88 -3.21
C ALA A 148 12.18 11.54 -4.32
N ALA A 149 12.73 12.58 -4.94
CA ALA A 149 12.08 13.30 -6.04
C ALA A 149 11.81 12.39 -7.24
N PHE A 150 12.74 11.50 -7.57
CA PHE A 150 12.55 10.47 -8.60
C PHE A 150 11.36 9.55 -8.29
N LEU A 151 11.32 8.96 -7.10
CA LEU A 151 10.24 8.06 -6.67
C LEU A 151 8.89 8.79 -6.60
N VAL A 152 8.85 10.00 -6.05
CA VAL A 152 7.63 10.82 -5.99
C VAL A 152 7.14 11.21 -7.38
N GLY A 153 8.05 11.47 -8.32
CA GLY A 153 7.73 11.68 -9.74
C GLY A 153 7.00 10.48 -10.35
N ILE A 154 7.49 9.27 -10.12
CA ILE A 154 6.85 8.01 -10.56
C ILE A 154 5.47 7.85 -9.91
N ALA A 155 5.36 8.07 -8.60
CA ALA A 155 4.10 8.02 -7.88
C ALA A 155 3.06 9.01 -8.46
N GLY A 156 3.50 10.23 -8.79
CA GLY A 156 2.65 11.23 -9.42
C GLY A 156 2.19 10.82 -10.82
N ALA A 157 3.08 10.27 -11.65
CA ALA A 157 2.71 9.75 -12.96
C ALA A 157 1.68 8.61 -12.87
N ALA A 158 1.90 7.68 -11.95
CA ALA A 158 0.99 6.60 -11.61
C ALA A 158 -0.42 7.08 -11.21
N VAL A 159 -0.50 8.13 -10.39
CA VAL A 159 -1.79 8.76 -10.04
C VAL A 159 -2.48 9.34 -11.26
N ARG A 160 -1.75 10.01 -12.16
CA ARG A 160 -2.31 10.55 -13.41
C ARG A 160 -2.86 9.44 -14.31
N GLU A 161 -2.15 8.32 -14.43
CA GLU A 161 -2.63 7.16 -15.18
C GLU A 161 -3.96 6.62 -14.64
N VAL A 162 -4.05 6.43 -13.32
CA VAL A 162 -5.32 6.00 -12.68
C VAL A 162 -6.44 7.00 -12.92
N TYR A 163 -6.13 8.29 -12.86
CA TYR A 163 -7.09 9.36 -13.15
C TYR A 163 -7.59 9.31 -14.61
N HIS A 164 -6.69 9.13 -15.58
CA HIS A 164 -7.03 9.00 -17.00
C HIS A 164 -7.88 7.76 -17.29
N LEU A 165 -7.71 6.70 -16.49
CA LEU A 165 -8.54 5.51 -16.55
C LEU A 165 -9.91 5.66 -15.86
N GLY A 166 -10.18 6.80 -15.23
CA GLY A 166 -11.48 7.13 -14.62
C GLY A 166 -11.48 7.15 -13.09
N GLY A 167 -10.35 6.84 -12.44
CA GLY A 167 -10.25 6.88 -10.98
C GLY A 167 -10.36 8.30 -10.44
N ARG A 168 -11.05 8.46 -9.29
CA ARG A 168 -11.30 9.80 -8.71
C ARG A 168 -10.91 9.93 -7.24
N LYS A 169 -10.89 8.86 -6.45
CA LYS A 169 -10.57 8.92 -5.01
C LYS A 169 -9.29 8.19 -4.75
N ILE A 170 -8.21 8.91 -4.46
CA ILE A 170 -6.85 8.36 -4.43
C ILE A 170 -6.24 8.64 -3.07
N GLN A 171 -5.69 7.61 -2.44
CA GLN A 171 -4.93 7.71 -1.21
C GLN A 171 -3.48 7.34 -1.47
N LEU A 172 -2.58 8.27 -1.16
CA LEU A 172 -1.14 8.07 -1.13
C LEU A 172 -0.69 7.81 0.31
N THR A 173 -0.11 6.65 0.56
CA THR A 173 0.35 6.25 1.89
C THR A 173 1.82 6.60 2.07
N GLY A 174 2.13 7.36 3.14
CA GLY A 174 3.51 7.63 3.53
C GLY A 174 4.28 6.35 3.90
N ILE A 175 5.58 6.36 3.65
CA ILE A 175 6.53 5.33 4.06
C ILE A 175 6.54 5.24 5.60
N LEU A 176 6.58 4.01 6.09
CA LEU A 176 6.61 3.71 7.52
C LEU A 176 7.98 4.06 8.12
N PRO A 177 8.18 4.02 9.46
CA PRO A 177 9.52 4.07 10.05
C PRO A 177 10.32 2.81 9.71
N VAL A 178 10.80 2.71 8.46
CA VAL A 178 11.44 1.53 7.89
C VAL A 178 12.73 1.15 8.60
N GLY A 179 13.44 2.12 9.19
CA GLY A 179 14.61 1.87 10.04
C GLY A 179 14.29 1.09 11.31
N CYS A 180 13.02 1.08 11.74
CA CYS A 180 12.56 0.37 12.93
C CYS A 180 12.00 -1.04 12.64
N VAL A 181 11.99 -1.48 11.38
CA VAL A 181 11.54 -2.83 11.03
C VAL A 181 12.51 -3.87 11.62
N PRO A 182 12.05 -5.02 12.13
CA PRO A 182 12.91 -5.99 12.80
C PRO A 182 14.15 -6.40 12.00
N ALA A 183 14.02 -6.60 10.68
CA ALA A 183 15.15 -6.90 9.81
C ALA A 183 16.23 -5.81 9.85
N MET A 184 15.83 -4.53 9.75
CA MET A 184 16.73 -3.37 9.79
C MET A 184 17.40 -3.21 11.16
N ARG A 185 16.66 -3.40 12.25
CA ARG A 185 17.21 -3.37 13.62
C ARG A 185 18.22 -4.51 13.87
N THR A 186 18.03 -5.65 13.22
CA THR A 186 18.91 -6.83 13.35
C THR A 186 20.24 -6.61 12.63
N VAL A 187 20.22 -5.98 11.46
CA VAL A 187 21.44 -5.70 10.66
C VAL A 187 22.13 -4.39 11.06
N ASN A 188 21.60 -3.65 12.04
CA ASN A 188 22.23 -2.45 12.59
C ASN A 188 23.44 -2.82 13.46
N LEU A 189 24.59 -3.08 12.82
CA LEU A 189 25.82 -3.50 13.52
C LEU A 189 26.41 -2.41 14.41
N HIS A 190 26.12 -1.14 14.15
CA HIS A 190 26.60 -0.01 14.95
C HIS A 190 25.83 0.15 16.24
N ARG A 191 24.50 -0.08 16.21
CA ARG A 191 23.62 -0.02 17.38
C ARG A 191 22.61 -1.18 17.33
N PRO A 192 23.03 -2.39 17.73
CA PRO A 192 22.20 -3.59 17.61
C PRO A 192 20.85 -3.43 18.31
N GLY A 193 19.77 -3.68 17.56
CA GLY A 193 18.41 -3.56 18.09
C GLY A 193 17.86 -2.13 18.13
N GLU A 194 18.62 -1.09 17.80
CA GLU A 194 18.08 0.27 17.60
C GLU A 194 17.60 0.48 16.17
N CYS A 195 16.70 1.44 15.98
CA CYS A 195 16.27 1.86 14.65
C CYS A 195 17.46 2.46 13.87
N MET A 196 17.47 2.27 12.55
CA MET A 196 18.42 2.96 11.69
C MET A 196 17.92 4.35 11.34
N GLU A 197 18.47 5.39 11.98
CA GLU A 197 17.95 6.75 11.85
C GLU A 197 18.08 7.33 10.44
N ASP A 198 19.13 7.00 9.69
CA ASP A 198 19.29 7.48 8.31
C ASP A 198 18.14 6.99 7.41
N PHE A 199 17.63 5.78 7.65
CA PHE A 199 16.48 5.24 6.93
C PHE A 199 15.20 6.01 7.27
N ASN A 200 15.03 6.33 8.55
CA ASN A 200 13.87 7.07 9.05
C ASN A 200 13.88 8.52 8.55
N GLN A 201 15.05 9.17 8.52
CA GLN A 201 15.21 10.51 7.97
C GLN A 201 14.87 10.55 6.48
N PHE A 202 15.32 9.55 5.72
CA PHE A 202 14.92 9.45 4.30
C PHE A 202 13.40 9.20 4.20
N ALA A 203 12.82 8.27 4.96
CA ALA A 203 11.37 8.07 4.96
C ALA A 203 10.58 9.37 5.21
N LEU A 204 11.02 10.20 6.17
CA LEU A 204 10.42 11.51 6.46
C LEU A 204 10.58 12.50 5.31
N LEU A 205 11.75 12.55 4.67
CA LEU A 205 12.00 13.41 3.51
C LEU A 205 11.06 13.04 2.36
N PHE A 206 11.00 11.75 2.00
CA PHE A 206 10.10 11.25 0.96
C PHE A 206 8.63 11.56 1.29
N ASN A 207 8.24 11.37 2.56
CA ASN A 207 6.88 11.63 3.01
C ASN A 207 6.47 13.10 2.89
N ALA A 208 7.40 14.03 3.14
CA ALA A 208 7.16 15.46 2.96
C ALA A 208 6.90 15.77 1.47
N GLU A 209 7.73 15.27 0.57
CA GLU A 209 7.57 15.46 -0.88
C GLU A 209 6.29 14.79 -1.43
N LEU A 210 5.96 13.59 -0.94
CA LEU A 210 4.74 12.89 -1.34
C LEU A 210 3.48 13.65 -0.92
N ARG A 211 3.49 14.25 0.28
CA ARG A 211 2.40 15.09 0.78
C ARG A 211 2.23 16.34 -0.08
N GLU A 212 3.32 17.01 -0.45
CA GLU A 212 3.27 18.17 -1.34
C GLU A 212 2.76 17.79 -2.73
N THR A 213 3.18 16.64 -3.24
CA THR A 213 2.70 16.10 -4.52
C THR A 213 1.22 15.76 -4.48
N ALA A 214 0.71 15.19 -3.39
CA ALA A 214 -0.73 14.97 -3.20
C ALA A 214 -1.52 16.30 -3.32
N ASN A 215 -1.04 17.36 -2.67
CA ASN A 215 -1.67 18.69 -2.76
C ASN A 215 -1.63 19.24 -4.19
N LYS A 216 -0.49 19.13 -4.86
CA LYS A 216 -0.32 19.56 -6.27
C LYS A 216 -1.29 18.82 -7.19
N LEU A 217 -1.42 17.51 -7.05
CA LEU A 217 -2.32 16.68 -7.86
C LEU A 217 -3.79 17.06 -7.68
N ASN A 218 -4.23 17.50 -6.49
CA ASN A 218 -5.60 18.03 -6.32
C ASN A 218 -5.85 19.31 -7.13
N GLY A 219 -4.82 20.13 -7.35
CA GLY A 219 -4.91 21.33 -8.19
C GLY A 219 -4.87 21.02 -9.69
N GLU A 220 -4.23 19.92 -10.08
CA GLU A 220 -4.06 19.48 -11.47
C GLU A 220 -5.22 18.63 -11.99
N LEU A 221 -5.79 17.78 -11.12
CA LEU A 221 -6.74 16.73 -11.51
C LEU A 221 -8.16 17.10 -11.10
N SER A 222 -8.88 17.73 -12.02
CA SER A 222 -10.28 18.13 -11.82
C SER A 222 -11.13 16.95 -11.35
N GLU A 223 -12.00 17.18 -10.37
CA GLU A 223 -12.93 16.18 -9.79
C GLU A 223 -12.25 14.98 -9.11
N ALA A 224 -10.92 14.94 -9.06
CA ALA A 224 -10.20 13.96 -8.26
C ALA A 224 -9.98 14.48 -6.84
N HIS A 225 -9.94 13.55 -5.89
CA HIS A 225 -9.57 13.78 -4.51
C HIS A 225 -8.35 12.92 -4.19
N VAL A 226 -7.19 13.57 -4.03
CA VAL A 226 -5.94 12.90 -3.68
C VAL A 226 -5.63 13.20 -2.22
N VAL A 227 -5.54 12.19 -1.37
CA VAL A 227 -5.26 12.36 0.05
C VAL A 227 -3.94 11.71 0.41
N TYR A 228 -3.16 12.37 1.26
CA TYR A 228 -1.97 11.80 1.88
C TYR A 228 -2.31 11.23 3.26
N SER A 229 -1.88 10.01 3.53
CA SER A 229 -2.03 9.36 4.83
C SER A 229 -0.68 9.25 5.55
N ASP A 230 -0.57 9.93 6.70
CA ASP A 230 0.62 9.89 7.57
C ASP A 230 0.68 8.59 8.39
N MET A 231 1.13 7.52 7.72
CA MET A 231 1.36 6.24 8.38
C MET A 231 2.65 6.21 9.18
N TYR A 232 3.60 7.11 8.91
CA TYR A 232 4.84 7.20 9.66
C TYR A 232 4.56 7.56 11.12
N SER A 233 3.81 8.63 11.35
CA SER A 233 3.46 9.09 12.71
C SER A 233 2.57 8.10 13.42
N LEU A 234 1.63 7.47 12.71
CA LEU A 234 0.77 6.43 13.27
C LEU A 234 1.58 5.25 13.81
N VAL A 235 2.46 4.67 12.98
CA VAL A 235 3.28 3.53 13.37
C VAL A 235 4.31 3.91 14.44
N SER A 236 4.91 5.11 14.34
CA SER A 236 5.84 5.61 15.36
C SER A 236 5.15 5.77 16.73
N THR A 237 3.89 6.22 16.75
CA THR A 237 3.10 6.33 17.98
C THR A 237 2.84 4.96 18.61
N ILE A 238 2.56 3.94 17.78
CA ILE A 238 2.38 2.55 18.24
C ILE A 238 3.68 2.00 18.82
N ILE A 239 4.81 2.21 18.13
CA ILE A 239 6.14 1.77 18.59
C ILE A 239 6.49 2.44 19.94
N ALA A 240 6.20 3.73 20.09
CA ALA A 240 6.48 4.47 21.31
C ALA A 240 5.54 4.08 22.49
N ASN A 241 4.33 3.61 22.19
CA ASN A 241 3.29 3.34 23.22
C ASN A 241 2.65 1.94 23.06
N PRO A 242 3.42 0.85 23.02
CA PRO A 242 2.91 -0.46 22.61
C PRO A 242 1.78 -0.95 23.52
N LEU A 243 1.86 -0.71 24.83
CA LEU A 243 0.85 -1.17 25.80
C LEU A 243 -0.54 -0.56 25.56
N LYS A 244 -0.63 0.63 24.98
CA LYS A 244 -1.91 1.27 24.62
C LYS A 244 -2.63 0.48 23.52
N TYR A 245 -1.87 -0.14 22.63
CA TYR A 245 -2.39 -0.85 21.45
C TYR A 245 -2.43 -2.38 21.64
N VAL A 246 -1.66 -2.94 22.58
CA VAL A 246 -1.73 -4.37 22.96
C VAL A 246 -3.09 -4.74 23.58
N LYS A 247 -3.72 -3.82 24.34
CA LYS A 247 -5.11 -4.05 24.81
C LYS A 247 -6.11 -4.12 23.64
N LEU A 248 -5.91 -3.37 22.54
CA LEU A 248 -6.77 -3.47 21.36
C LEU A 248 -6.64 -4.84 20.65
N ILE A 249 -5.42 -5.40 20.61
CA ILE A 249 -5.13 -6.68 19.94
C ILE A 249 -5.75 -7.88 20.68
N LEU A 250 -5.81 -7.86 22.01
CA LEU A 250 -6.42 -8.94 22.80
C LEU A 250 -7.96 -8.89 22.83
N PHE A 251 -8.56 -7.69 22.72
CA PHE A 251 -10.03 -7.56 22.69
C PHE A 251 -10.63 -7.93 21.33
N SER A 252 -9.92 -7.67 20.21
CA SER A 252 -10.34 -8.06 18.86
C SER A 252 -10.44 -9.58 18.67
N GLN A 253 -9.56 -10.36 19.32
CA GLN A 253 -9.60 -11.83 19.24
C GLN A 253 -10.73 -12.50 20.05
N ARG A 254 -11.45 -11.75 20.90
CA ARG A 254 -12.51 -12.31 21.76
C ARG A 254 -13.94 -11.86 21.42
N GLY A 255 -14.15 -11.18 20.30
CA GLY A 255 -15.51 -10.91 19.79
C GLY A 255 -16.39 -10.02 20.69
N PHE A 256 -15.80 -9.16 21.52
CA PHE A 256 -16.56 -8.17 22.30
C PHE A 256 -16.22 -6.76 21.83
N PHE A 257 -17.09 -6.20 20.99
CA PHE A 257 -17.18 -4.74 20.81
C PHE A 257 -17.82 -4.15 22.07
N LEU A 258 -17.00 -3.57 22.95
CA LEU A 258 -17.49 -2.59 23.92
C LEU A 258 -17.05 -1.21 23.45
N VAL A 259 -18.01 -0.49 22.88
CA VAL A 259 -17.94 0.96 22.67
C VAL A 259 -17.83 1.61 24.03
N SER A 260 -16.61 1.93 24.46
CA SER A 260 -16.41 2.87 25.56
C SER A 260 -16.49 4.29 24.99
N LYS A 261 -17.72 4.83 24.95
CA LYS A 261 -17.93 6.28 25.00
C LYS A 261 -17.21 6.81 26.25
N SER A 262 -16.38 7.80 26.09
CA SER A 262 -16.10 8.79 27.14
C SER A 262 -15.66 10.08 26.47
N PHE A 263 -16.21 11.17 27.00
CA PHE A 263 -16.29 12.55 26.51
C PHE A 263 -14.97 13.17 26.07
#